data_AF-A0A2M8E3Z0-F1
#
_entry.id   AF-A0A2M8E3Z0-F1
#
_cell.length_a   1.000
_cell.length_b   1.000
_cell.length_c   1.000
_cell.angle_alpha   90.00
_cell.angle_beta   90.00
_cell.angle_gamma   90.00
#
_symmetry.space_group_name_H-M   'P 1'
#
loop_
_entity.id
_entity.type
_entity.pdbx_description
1 polymer ?
#
loop_
_entity_poly.entity_id
_entity_poly.type
_entity_poly.pdbx_seq_one_letter_code
_entity_poly.pdbx_strand_id
1 'polypeptide(L)' 'MQQLVLDMGLPTGPTLANFCAGPNAAALAHLKLWLGEGSHALRSPVPTYLWGGSGCGKTHLLKA' A
#
# COMPACT_ATOMS: atom_id res chain seq x y z
N MET A 1 -8.29 -32.15 -25.75
CA MET A 1 -7.68 -31.31 -24.70
C MET A 1 -8.78 -30.94 -23.71
N GLN A 2 -8.52 -31.03 -22.40
CA GLN A 2 -9.46 -30.63 -21.34
C GLN A 2 -8.81 -29.52 -20.51
N GLN A 3 -9.52 -28.40 -20.32
CA GLN A 3 -9.10 -27.27 -19.51
C GLN A 3 -9.61 -27.45 -18.09
N LEU A 4 -8.71 -27.42 -17.11
CA LEU A 4 -9.05 -27.39 -15.70
C LEU A 4 -9.34 -25.95 -15.26
N VAL A 5 -10.25 -25.79 -14.32
CA VAL A 5 -10.54 -24.48 -13.71
C VAL A 5 -9.43 -24.16 -12.72
N LEU A 6 -8.82 -22.99 -12.87
CA LEU A 6 -7.92 -22.43 -11.86
C LEU A 6 -8.72 -21.51 -10.95
N ASP A 7 -8.98 -21.98 -9.73
CA ASP A 7 -9.65 -21.17 -8.74
C ASP A 7 -8.65 -20.17 -8.13
N MET A 8 -8.63 -18.95 -8.67
CA MET A 8 -7.67 -17.90 -8.27
C MET A 8 -8.10 -17.13 -7.02
N GLY A 9 -9.22 -17.49 -6.41
CA GLY A 9 -9.79 -16.76 -5.28
C GLY A 9 -10.17 -15.31 -5.64
N LEU A 10 -10.67 -14.58 -4.64
CA LEU A 10 -10.98 -13.16 -4.77
C LEU A 10 -9.70 -12.33 -4.61
N PRO A 11 -9.45 -11.34 -5.50
CA PRO A 11 -8.30 -10.46 -5.33
C PRO A 11 -8.44 -9.68 -4.01
N THR A 12 -7.43 -9.78 -3.16
CA THR A 12 -7.36 -8.93 -1.97
C THR A 12 -7.13 -7.49 -2.40
N GLY A 13 -7.90 -6.55 -1.86
CA GLY A 13 -7.72 -5.13 -2.11
C GLY A 13 -6.33 -4.61 -1.72
N PRO A 14 -5.96 -3.40 -2.14
CA PRO A 14 -4.70 -2.79 -1.74
C PRO A 14 -4.68 -2.56 -0.22
N THR A 15 -3.60 -2.95 0.42
CA THR A 15 -3.31 -2.67 1.84
C THR A 15 -1.83 -2.28 1.97
N LEU A 16 -1.44 -1.65 3.08
CA LEU A 16 -0.03 -1.35 3.32
C LEU A 16 0.81 -2.61 3.56
N ALA A 17 0.18 -3.71 4.00
CA ALA A 17 0.83 -4.99 4.23
C ALA A 17 1.19 -5.73 2.93
N ASN A 18 0.39 -5.57 1.87
CA ASN A 18 0.64 -6.20 0.56
C ASN A 18 1.30 -5.25 -0.46
N PHE A 19 1.86 -4.13 0.01
CA PHE A 19 2.67 -3.24 -0.82
C PHE A 19 4.15 -3.65 -0.83
N CYS A 20 4.70 -3.93 -2.01
CA CYS A 20 6.11 -4.23 -2.18
C CYS A 20 6.97 -2.95 -2.03
N ALA A 21 7.50 -2.74 -0.82
CA ALA A 21 8.20 -1.50 -0.45
C ALA A 21 9.36 -1.13 -1.39
N GLY A 22 10.32 -2.03 -1.62
CA GLY A 22 11.51 -1.76 -2.44
C GLY A 22 12.18 -0.42 -2.09
N PRO A 23 12.56 0.40 -3.09
CA PRO A 23 13.09 1.76 -2.87
C PRO A 23 12.11 2.74 -2.20
N ASN A 24 10.81 2.41 -2.15
CA ASN A 24 9.77 3.26 -1.54
C ASN A 24 9.55 2.99 -0.04
N ALA A 25 10.46 2.26 0.62
CA ALA A 25 10.33 1.92 2.04
C ALA A 25 10.12 3.14 2.95
N ALA A 26 10.76 4.27 2.65
CA ALA A 26 10.58 5.51 3.41
C ALA A 26 9.15 6.07 3.28
N ALA A 27 8.56 6.03 2.08
CA ALA A 27 7.18 6.46 1.85
C ALA A 27 6.19 5.54 2.58
N LEU A 28 6.41 4.22 2.55
CA LEU A 28 5.59 3.26 3.28
C LEU A 28 5.67 3.48 4.80
N ALA A 29 6.88 3.70 5.34
CA ALA A 29 7.07 3.95 6.77
C ALA A 29 6.37 5.24 7.22
N HIS A 30 6.45 6.31 6.42
CA HIS A 30 5.72 7.55 6.67
C HIS A 30 4.21 7.33 6.72
N LEU A 31 3.64 6.57 5.78
CA LEU A 31 2.21 6.28 5.75
C LEU A 31 1.75 5.42 6.94
N LYS A 32 2.52 4.40 7.33
CA LYS A 32 2.23 3.60 8.53
C LYS A 32 2.21 4.44 9.79
N LEU A 33 3.17 5.34 9.93
CA LEU A 33 3.23 6.28 11.05
C LEU A 33 2.05 7.25 11.02
N TRP A 34 1.68 7.76 9.84
CA TRP A 34 0.54 8.66 9.66
C TRP A 34 -0.79 7.99 10.04
N LEU A 35 -0.97 6.71 9.71
CA LEU A 35 -2.14 5.90 10.09
C LEU A 35 -2.13 5.43 11.54
N GLY A 36 -1.04 5.64 12.28
CA GLY A 36 -0.92 5.27 13.69
C GLY A 36 -0.64 3.78 13.94
N GLU A 37 -0.15 3.02 12.96
CA GLU A 37 0.35 1.66 13.22
C GLU A 37 1.57 1.70 14.17
N GLY A 38 1.50 1.02 15.32
CA GLY A 38 2.67 0.81 16.20
C GLY A 38 2.76 1.65 17.50
N SER A 39 1.73 2.40 17.86
CA SER A 39 1.53 3.10 19.15
C SER A 39 2.27 4.44 19.41
N HIS A 40 1.49 5.37 19.96
CA HIS A 40 1.80 6.53 20.82
C HIS A 40 2.22 7.91 20.29
N ALA A 41 2.33 8.14 18.98
CA ALA A 41 2.29 9.52 18.48
C ALA A 41 1.39 9.61 17.26
N LEU A 42 0.09 9.80 17.50
CA LEU A 42 -0.81 10.40 16.52
C LEU A 42 -0.24 11.78 16.18
N ARG A 43 0.66 11.85 15.20
CA ARG A 43 1.03 13.14 14.63
C ARG A 43 -0.27 13.76 14.14
N SER A 44 -0.47 15.05 14.41
CA SER A 44 -1.54 15.80 13.74
C SER A 44 -1.42 15.51 12.24
N PRO A 45 -2.49 15.05 11.57
CA PRO A 45 -2.40 14.53 10.22
C PRO A 45 -2.01 15.67 9.28
N VAL A 46 -0.71 15.75 8.95
CA VAL A 46 -0.21 16.67 7.94
C VAL A 46 -0.60 16.09 6.58
N PRO A 47 -1.18 16.89 5.67
CA PRO A 47 -1.44 16.43 4.31
C PRO A 47 -0.15 15.90 3.67
N THR A 48 -0.22 14.71 3.09
CA THR A 48 0.92 14.06 2.45
C THR A 48 0.70 14.06 0.95
N TYR A 49 1.68 14.58 0.20
CA TYR A 49 1.67 14.56 -1.26
C TYR A 49 2.63 13.48 -1.78
N LEU A 50 2.09 12.51 -2.52
CA LEU A 50 2.86 11.39 -3.09
C LEU A 50 2.97 11.55 -4.61
N TRP A 51 4.20 11.50 -5.14
CA TRP A 51 4.50 11.68 -6.56
C TRP A 51 5.42 10.58 -7.09
N GLY A 52 5.52 10.47 -8.42
CA GLY A 52 6.32 9.46 -9.11
C GLY A 52 5.73 9.08 -10.46
N GLY A 53 6.49 8.33 -11.28
CA GLY A 53 6.09 7.91 -12.63
C GLY A 53 4.87 6.98 -12.68
N SER A 54 4.43 6.63 -13.89
CA SER A 54 3.34 5.65 -14.05
C SER A 54 3.74 4.28 -13.47
N GLY A 55 2.79 3.54 -12.89
CA GLY A 55 3.03 2.20 -12.35
C GLY A 55 3.81 2.12 -11.03
N CYS A 56 4.20 3.24 -10.41
CA CYS A 56 4.97 3.21 -9.15
C CYS A 56 4.13 2.97 -7.87
N GLY A 57 2.87 2.58 -8.00
CA GLY A 57 2.04 2.19 -6.84
C GLY A 57 1.32 3.33 -6.10
N LYS A 58 1.30 4.57 -6.63
CA LYS A 58 0.58 5.71 -6.01
C LYS A 58 -0.89 5.39 -5.69
N THR A 59 -1.62 4.80 -6.63
CA THR A 59 -3.03 4.44 -6.45
C THR A 59 -3.21 3.31 -5.45
N HIS A 60 -2.24 2.40 -5.33
CA HIS A 60 -2.26 1.36 -4.30
C HIS A 60 -2.12 2.00 -2.93
N LEU A 61 -1.09 2.83 -2.73
CA LEU A 61 -0.83 3.51 -1.46
C LEU A 61 -1.92 4.49 -1.04
N LEU A 62 -2.65 5.08 -2.00
CA LEU A 62 -3.79 5.97 -1.71
C LEU A 62 -5.03 5.20 -1.23
N LYS A 63 -5.23 3.96 -1.67
CA LYS A 63 -6.40 3.13 -1.36
C LYS A 63 -6.19 2.19 -0.17
N ALA A 64 -4.93 1.91 0.15
CA ALA A 64 -4.47 1.05 1.24
C ALA A 64 -4.63 1.72 2.60
#